data_AF-A0A397HV73-F1
#
_entry.id   AF-A0A397HV73-F1
#
_cell.length_a   1.000
_cell.length_b   1.000
_cell.length_c   1.000
_cell.angle_alpha   90.00
_cell.angle_beta   90.00
_cell.angle_gamma   90.00
#
_symmetry.space_group_name_H-M   'P 1'
#
loop_
_entity.id
_entity.type
_entity.pdbx_description
1 polymer ?
#
loop_
_entity_poly.entity_id
_entity_poly.type
_entity_poly.pdbx_seq_one_letter_code
_entity_poly.pdbx_strand_id
1 'polypeptide(L)'
;MFPTTSTTGDEFPSEAPEACLSRIRALQHAHETAEKLNILIEKAGAGTWPPCATHGDAWPAPLQAYHDIYLTLAPLLPTTEALCDDRANAVRIDAFRTRMKTLLRERINLAAVENILGSGQDKVSADAWNGFFGCIAISRHAYRWATIPVVKAAQQDKLISFPAELDIPWTHLQKRYGVASAGGNVTSNYFCNFTTDGTLVYEINHGMSDLIKTAEYNFGHIFPAMERLALPIYEHIVAATIAFTSCNIPTTLRHLRAINTHLRFPLKIYYDTLTDTKISRSIWMTYVQGFQGWGTGHLTADGEYIEYDGLSGNQLLLPMIIDAFIGIPLYLTEENMKRYIPVQQREFVDSVREHSFREVARERGLMDVEGEMLRIVKQMRASSSLPLQHGRLCGDGADVECLIGVSGDASVQG
;
A
#
# COMPACT_ATOMS: atom_id res chain seq x y z
N MET A 1 -14.35 -12.82 18.34
CA MET A 1 -15.50 -11.91 18.58
C MET A 1 -14.89 -10.57 18.94
N PHE A 2 -14.61 -9.73 17.95
CA PHE A 2 -13.97 -8.44 18.17
C PHE A 2 -14.97 -7.50 18.84
N PRO A 3 -14.58 -6.71 19.86
CA PRO A 3 -15.49 -5.77 20.47
C PRO A 3 -15.74 -4.62 19.49
N THR A 4 -17.00 -4.39 19.15
CA THR A 4 -17.45 -3.11 18.60
C THR A 4 -17.22 -2.04 19.66
N THR A 5 -16.06 -1.38 19.63
CA THR A 5 -15.82 -0.20 20.45
C THR A 5 -16.67 0.94 19.91
N SER A 6 -17.74 1.22 20.65
CA SER A 6 -18.46 2.49 20.63
C SER A 6 -17.48 3.67 20.70
N THR A 7 -17.37 4.42 19.61
CA THR A 7 -16.67 5.71 19.56
C THR A 7 -17.67 6.83 19.79
N THR A 8 -17.51 7.54 20.90
CA THR A 8 -18.11 8.84 21.16
C THR A 8 -17.53 9.90 20.22
N GLY A 9 -18.39 10.56 19.45
CA GLY A 9 -18.30 11.99 19.12
C GLY A 9 -17.12 12.47 18.27
N ASP A 10 -17.15 12.17 16.98
CA ASP A 10 -16.79 13.08 15.87
C ASP A 10 -17.08 12.31 14.57
N GLU A 11 -18.36 12.23 14.19
CA GLU A 11 -18.74 11.73 12.87
C GLU A 11 -18.16 12.69 11.84
N PHE A 12 -17.08 12.26 11.18
CA PHE A 12 -16.60 12.91 9.98
C PHE A 12 -17.79 13.09 9.03
N PRO A 13 -17.97 14.25 8.37
CA PRO A 13 -18.93 14.39 7.28
C PRO A 13 -18.47 13.47 6.14
N SER A 14 -18.81 12.19 6.29
CA SER A 14 -18.58 11.13 5.34
C SER A 14 -19.71 11.23 4.35
N GLU A 15 -19.51 12.02 3.30
CA GLU A 15 -20.32 11.86 2.12
C GLU A 15 -20.27 10.39 1.70
N ALA A 16 -21.44 9.81 1.38
CA ALA A 16 -21.53 8.40 1.00
C ALA A 16 -20.55 8.12 -0.16
N PRO A 17 -19.64 7.13 -0.06
CA PRO A 17 -18.64 6.84 -1.09
C PRO A 17 -19.24 6.73 -2.51
N GLU A 18 -20.47 6.21 -2.62
CA GLU A 18 -21.21 6.05 -3.87
C GLU A 18 -21.52 7.39 -4.55
N ALA A 19 -21.79 8.45 -3.79
CA ALA A 19 -22.05 9.78 -4.33
C ALA A 19 -20.78 10.38 -4.94
N CYS A 20 -19.63 10.21 -4.27
CA CYS A 20 -18.33 10.64 -4.79
C CYS A 20 -17.95 9.85 -6.05
N LEU A 21 -18.08 8.52 -6.03
CA LEU A 21 -17.83 7.67 -7.20
C LEU A 21 -18.71 8.06 -8.40
N SER A 22 -19.99 8.37 -8.16
CA SER A 22 -20.91 8.82 -9.21
C SER A 22 -20.46 10.13 -9.85
N ARG A 23 -19.96 11.09 -9.07
CA ARG A 23 -19.41 12.34 -9.60
C ARG A 23 -18.12 12.11 -10.38
N ILE A 24 -17.22 11.26 -9.89
CA ILE A 24 -15.99 10.91 -10.61
C ILE A 24 -16.31 10.30 -11.98
N ARG A 25 -17.28 9.38 -12.03
CA ARG A 25 -17.75 8.77 -13.29
C ARG A 25 -18.35 9.81 -14.24
N ALA A 26 -19.12 10.77 -13.72
CA ALA A 26 -19.66 11.87 -14.52
C ALA A 26 -18.58 12.76 -15.16
N LEU A 27 -17.36 12.80 -14.60
CA LEU A 27 -16.23 13.56 -15.14
C LEU A 27 -15.41 12.79 -16.18
N GLN A 28 -15.63 11.49 -16.38
CA GLN A 28 -14.75 10.60 -17.17
C GLN A 28 -14.37 11.16 -18.55
N HIS A 29 -15.32 11.75 -19.27
CA HIS A 29 -15.12 12.26 -20.63
C HIS A 29 -14.78 13.75 -20.70
N ALA A 30 -14.65 14.41 -19.55
CA ALA A 30 -14.39 15.85 -19.50
C ALA A 30 -12.89 16.19 -19.65
N HIS A 31 -11.99 15.27 -19.28
CA HIS A 31 -10.54 15.48 -19.31
C HIS A 31 -9.78 14.16 -19.14
N GLU A 32 -8.57 14.06 -19.69
CA GLU A 32 -7.78 12.82 -19.61
C GLU A 32 -7.43 12.43 -18.17
N THR A 33 -7.15 13.40 -17.29
CA THR A 33 -6.92 13.12 -15.85
C THR A 33 -8.15 12.48 -15.18
N ALA A 34 -9.36 12.86 -15.61
CA ALA A 34 -10.59 12.24 -15.13
C ALA A 34 -10.74 10.81 -15.65
N GLU A 35 -10.38 10.57 -16.92
CA GLU A 35 -10.33 9.24 -17.50
C GLU A 35 -9.35 8.34 -16.75
N LYS A 36 -8.13 8.82 -16.43
CA LYS A 36 -7.13 8.07 -15.65
C LYS A 36 -7.60 7.71 -14.25
N LEU A 37 -8.26 8.63 -13.54
CA LEU A 37 -8.87 8.34 -12.23
C LEU A 37 -9.97 7.27 -12.35
N ASN A 38 -10.83 7.34 -13.37
CA ASN A 38 -11.86 6.33 -13.61
C ASN A 38 -11.24 4.97 -13.95
N ILE A 39 -10.20 4.92 -14.79
CA ILE A 39 -9.47 3.68 -15.11
C ILE A 39 -8.85 3.07 -13.85
N LEU A 40 -8.27 3.88 -12.96
CA LEU A 40 -7.74 3.42 -11.67
C LEU A 40 -8.85 2.75 -10.84
N ILE A 41 -9.99 3.41 -10.67
CA ILE A 41 -11.12 2.92 -9.87
C ILE A 41 -11.71 1.64 -10.47
N GLU A 42 -11.96 1.62 -11.78
CA GLU A 42 -12.65 0.50 -12.41
C GLU A 42 -11.72 -0.71 -12.60
N LYS A 43 -10.46 -0.52 -13.03
CA LYS A 43 -9.55 -1.63 -13.33
C LYS A 43 -8.75 -2.11 -12.12
N ALA A 44 -8.09 -1.20 -11.41
CA ALA A 44 -7.28 -1.56 -10.25
C ALA A 44 -8.14 -1.63 -8.98
N GLY A 45 -9.13 -0.75 -8.88
CA GLY A 45 -9.99 -0.63 -7.72
C GLY A 45 -11.14 -1.63 -7.65
N ALA A 46 -11.45 -2.32 -8.75
CA ALA A 46 -12.63 -3.17 -8.90
C ALA A 46 -13.95 -2.41 -8.62
N GLY A 47 -14.04 -1.18 -9.13
CA GLY A 47 -15.24 -0.32 -9.06
C GLY A 47 -15.30 0.61 -7.85
N THR A 48 -14.27 0.61 -6.99
CA THR A 48 -14.15 1.48 -5.80
C THR A 48 -12.69 1.84 -5.53
N TRP A 49 -12.46 2.78 -4.60
CA TRP A 49 -11.12 3.08 -4.10
C TRP A 49 -11.16 3.30 -2.57
N PRO A 50 -10.21 2.74 -1.78
CA PRO A 50 -9.14 1.82 -2.18
C PRO A 50 -9.66 0.52 -2.83
N PRO A 51 -8.81 -0.30 -3.46
CA PRO A 51 -9.25 -1.48 -4.16
C PRO A 51 -10.10 -2.43 -3.33
N CYS A 52 -11.20 -2.90 -3.90
CA CYS A 52 -11.96 -4.02 -3.35
C CYS A 52 -11.25 -5.34 -3.64
N ALA A 53 -11.26 -6.25 -2.67
CA ALA A 53 -10.74 -7.60 -2.80
C ALA A 53 -11.74 -8.61 -2.25
N THR A 54 -11.93 -9.71 -2.97
CA THR A 54 -12.61 -10.91 -2.45
C THR A 54 -11.57 -11.96 -2.08
N HIS A 55 -11.92 -12.95 -1.25
CA HIS A 55 -10.96 -13.94 -0.73
C HIS A 55 -11.57 -15.35 -0.73
N GLY A 56 -10.72 -16.37 -0.78
CA GLY A 56 -11.12 -17.77 -0.60
C GLY A 56 -12.18 -18.22 -1.59
N ASP A 57 -13.33 -18.66 -1.07
CA ASP A 57 -14.44 -19.29 -1.82
C ASP A 57 -15.01 -18.43 -2.96
N ALA A 58 -14.83 -17.11 -2.91
CA ALA A 58 -15.26 -16.20 -3.96
C ALA A 58 -14.40 -16.28 -5.23
N TRP A 59 -13.24 -16.93 -5.17
CA TRP A 59 -12.33 -17.06 -6.31
C TRP A 59 -12.68 -18.22 -7.22
N PRO A 60 -12.19 -18.22 -8.47
CA PRO A 60 -12.18 -19.41 -9.32
C PRO A 60 -11.51 -20.60 -8.60
N ALA A 61 -12.11 -21.79 -8.73
CA ALA A 61 -11.69 -23.00 -8.03
C ALA A 61 -10.18 -23.30 -8.05
N PRO A 62 -9.42 -23.11 -9.16
CA PRO A 62 -7.98 -23.35 -9.16
C PRO A 62 -7.18 -22.45 -8.21
N LEU A 63 -7.73 -21.31 -7.79
CA LEU A 63 -7.04 -20.32 -6.95
C LEU A 63 -7.40 -20.45 -5.46
N GLN A 64 -8.55 -21.07 -5.13
CA GLN A 64 -9.09 -21.12 -3.76
C GLN A 64 -8.10 -21.75 -2.77
N ALA A 65 -7.42 -22.82 -3.17
CA ALA A 65 -6.51 -23.56 -2.30
C ALA A 65 -5.33 -22.71 -1.76
N TYR A 66 -4.93 -21.62 -2.43
CA TYR A 66 -3.89 -20.72 -1.90
C TYR A 66 -4.32 -20.05 -0.60
N HIS A 67 -5.57 -19.62 -0.52
CA HIS A 67 -6.16 -19.01 0.67
C HIS A 67 -6.12 -19.99 1.85
N ASP A 68 -6.61 -21.22 1.63
CA ASP A 68 -6.67 -22.26 2.66
C ASP A 68 -5.28 -22.68 3.16
N ILE A 69 -4.31 -22.78 2.25
CA ILE A 69 -2.93 -23.11 2.59
C ILE A 69 -2.35 -22.03 3.50
N TYR A 70 -2.53 -20.75 3.15
CA TYR A 70 -2.05 -19.66 3.99
C TYR A 70 -2.69 -19.71 5.38
N LEU A 71 -4.02 -19.79 5.47
CA LEU A 71 -4.72 -19.83 6.76
C LEU A 71 -4.33 -21.06 7.61
N THR A 72 -4.02 -22.19 6.96
CA THR A 72 -3.51 -23.40 7.64
C THR A 72 -2.13 -23.17 8.26
N LEU A 73 -1.29 -22.34 7.64
CA LEU A 73 0.11 -22.14 8.03
C LEU A 73 0.32 -20.90 8.89
N ALA A 74 -0.53 -19.88 8.78
CA ALA A 74 -0.40 -18.62 9.51
C ALA A 74 -0.21 -18.80 11.03
N PRO A 75 -0.92 -19.74 11.72
CA PRO A 75 -0.69 -20.01 13.15
C PRO A 75 0.72 -20.50 13.51
N LEU A 76 1.50 -20.94 12.52
CA LEU A 76 2.87 -21.44 12.70
C LEU A 76 3.93 -20.36 12.49
N LEU A 77 3.56 -19.17 12.01
CA LEU A 77 4.49 -18.06 11.82
C LEU A 77 4.97 -17.47 13.15
N PRO A 78 4.09 -16.99 14.05
CA PRO A 78 4.53 -16.24 15.20
C PRO A 78 5.11 -17.14 16.32
N THR A 79 6.05 -16.57 17.07
CA THR A 79 6.54 -17.07 18.36
C THR A 79 6.38 -15.97 19.41
N THR A 80 6.17 -16.35 20.67
CA THR A 80 6.08 -15.40 21.78
C THR A 80 7.42 -14.77 22.14
N GLU A 81 8.51 -15.46 21.85
CA GLU A 81 9.88 -15.01 22.13
C GLU A 81 10.74 -15.23 20.89
N ALA A 82 11.55 -14.22 20.55
CA ALA A 82 12.58 -14.38 19.53
C ALA A 82 13.67 -15.29 20.08
N LEU A 83 13.94 -16.41 19.40
CA LEU A 83 15.03 -17.29 19.78
C LEU A 83 16.36 -16.60 19.45
N CYS A 84 17.27 -16.50 20.42
CA CYS A 84 18.64 -16.05 20.19
C CYS A 84 19.54 -17.15 19.57
N ASP A 85 19.00 -18.36 19.36
CA ASP A 85 19.72 -19.49 18.77
C ASP A 85 19.45 -19.56 17.25
N ASP A 86 20.43 -19.12 16.47
CA ASP A 86 20.39 -19.14 15.00
C ASP A 86 20.14 -20.56 14.43
N ARG A 87 20.61 -21.61 15.11
CA ARG A 87 20.38 -22.99 14.67
C ARG A 87 18.93 -23.41 14.89
N ALA A 88 18.35 -23.07 16.04
CA ALA A 88 16.94 -23.35 16.32
C ALA A 88 16.02 -22.57 15.35
N ASN A 89 16.38 -21.31 15.07
CA ASN A 89 15.69 -20.50 14.06
C ASN A 89 15.77 -21.13 12.66
N ALA A 90 16.94 -21.59 12.24
CA ALA A 90 17.11 -22.25 10.95
C ALA A 90 16.24 -23.51 10.82
N VAL A 91 16.17 -24.34 11.87
CA VAL A 91 15.29 -25.53 11.90
C VAL A 91 13.81 -25.14 11.77
N ARG A 92 13.38 -24.08 12.46
CA ARG A 92 12.00 -23.58 12.37
C ARG A 92 11.67 -23.06 10.97
N ILE A 93 12.56 -22.25 10.40
CA ILE A 93 12.43 -21.70 9.04
C ILE A 93 12.30 -22.84 8.02
N ASP A 94 13.17 -23.84 8.10
CA ASP A 94 13.13 -25.00 7.21
C ASP A 94 11.85 -25.81 7.38
N ALA A 95 11.41 -26.05 8.62
CA ALA A 95 10.17 -26.76 8.90
C ALA A 95 8.93 -26.05 8.30
N PHE A 96 8.84 -24.73 8.45
CA PHE A 96 7.75 -23.93 7.88
C PHE A 96 7.78 -23.97 6.34
N ARG A 97 8.94 -23.69 5.72
CA ARG A 97 9.10 -23.70 4.26
C ARG A 97 8.81 -25.08 3.68
N THR A 98 9.26 -26.15 4.34
CA THR A 98 8.98 -27.53 3.94
C THR A 98 7.49 -27.82 3.97
N ARG A 99 6.80 -27.46 5.07
CA ARG A 99 5.35 -27.66 5.18
C ARG A 99 4.58 -26.87 4.11
N MET A 100 4.99 -25.63 3.83
CA MET A 100 4.38 -24.82 2.78
C MET A 100 4.57 -25.44 1.39
N LYS A 101 5.80 -25.88 1.05
CA LYS A 101 6.08 -26.58 -0.20
C LYS A 101 5.23 -27.84 -0.36
N THR A 102 5.10 -28.63 0.70
CA THR A 102 4.29 -29.85 0.69
C THR A 102 2.84 -29.53 0.38
N LEU A 103 2.23 -28.59 1.13
CA LEU A 103 0.83 -28.22 0.91
C LEU A 103 0.59 -27.61 -0.48
N LEU A 104 1.50 -26.78 -0.98
CA LEU A 104 1.41 -26.22 -2.32
C LEU A 104 1.42 -27.32 -3.38
N ARG A 105 2.39 -28.24 -3.33
CA ARG A 105 2.49 -29.35 -4.29
C ARG A 105 1.30 -30.31 -4.26
N GLU A 106 0.76 -30.55 -3.07
CA GLU A 106 -0.35 -31.49 -2.88
C GLU A 106 -1.69 -30.92 -3.33
N ARG A 107 -1.90 -29.60 -3.17
CA ARG A 107 -3.23 -28.99 -3.31
C ARG A 107 -3.36 -28.07 -4.52
N ILE A 108 -2.27 -27.57 -5.08
CA ILE A 108 -2.32 -26.66 -6.24
C ILE A 108 -2.15 -27.44 -7.54
N ASN A 109 -3.18 -27.38 -8.40
CA ASN A 109 -3.05 -27.78 -9.79
C ASN A 109 -2.45 -26.61 -10.60
N LEU A 110 -1.12 -26.60 -10.71
CA LEU A 110 -0.39 -25.50 -11.34
C LEU A 110 -0.80 -25.26 -12.80
N ALA A 111 -1.06 -26.32 -13.57
CA ALA A 111 -1.53 -26.20 -14.95
C ALA A 111 -2.90 -25.52 -15.05
N ALA A 112 -3.80 -25.80 -14.10
CA ALA A 112 -5.10 -25.13 -14.03
C ALA A 112 -4.96 -23.65 -13.62
N VAL A 113 -4.01 -23.35 -12.74
CA VAL A 113 -3.65 -21.97 -12.34
C VAL A 113 -3.11 -21.19 -13.55
N GLU A 114 -2.15 -21.74 -14.29
CA GLU A 114 -1.62 -21.08 -15.49
C GLU A 114 -2.70 -20.85 -16.54
N ASN A 115 -3.59 -21.83 -16.75
CA ASN A 115 -4.69 -21.70 -17.69
C ASN A 115 -5.65 -20.56 -17.26
N ILE A 116 -6.06 -20.51 -15.98
CA ILE A 116 -7.00 -19.48 -15.53
C ILE A 116 -6.35 -18.08 -15.59
N LEU A 117 -5.10 -17.93 -15.14
CA LEU A 117 -4.40 -16.64 -15.12
C LEU A 117 -3.94 -16.19 -16.51
N GLY A 118 -3.68 -17.14 -17.42
CA GLY A 118 -3.30 -16.88 -18.81
C GLY A 118 -4.48 -16.61 -19.75
N SER A 119 -5.69 -17.05 -19.38
CA SER A 119 -6.89 -16.91 -20.22
C SER A 119 -7.48 -15.50 -20.32
N GLY A 120 -6.89 -14.51 -19.63
CA GLY A 120 -7.31 -13.11 -19.68
C GLY A 120 -8.28 -12.70 -18.57
N GLN A 121 -8.81 -11.47 -18.67
CA GLN A 121 -9.62 -10.83 -17.61
C GLN A 121 -11.03 -11.43 -17.46
N ASP A 122 -11.51 -12.19 -18.44
CA ASP A 122 -12.92 -12.59 -18.51
C ASP A 122 -13.29 -13.74 -17.55
N LYS A 123 -12.32 -14.48 -17.02
CA LYS A 123 -12.58 -15.63 -16.12
C LYS A 123 -12.30 -15.35 -14.64
N VAL A 124 -11.69 -14.21 -14.33
CA VAL A 124 -11.33 -13.82 -12.97
C VAL A 124 -11.71 -12.36 -12.79
N SER A 125 -12.67 -12.11 -11.90
CA SER A 125 -13.13 -10.76 -11.60
C SER A 125 -12.01 -9.89 -11.02
N ALA A 126 -12.14 -8.57 -11.15
CA ALA A 126 -11.10 -7.63 -10.72
C ALA A 126 -10.83 -7.69 -9.20
N ASP A 127 -11.86 -7.89 -8.39
CA ASP A 127 -11.77 -8.07 -6.94
C ASP A 127 -11.12 -9.41 -6.54
N ALA A 128 -11.37 -10.48 -7.30
CA ALA A 128 -10.69 -11.77 -7.10
C ALA A 128 -9.21 -11.66 -7.46
N TRP A 129 -8.86 -10.94 -8.54
CA TRP A 129 -7.47 -10.62 -8.86
C TRP A 129 -6.79 -9.85 -7.72
N ASN A 130 -7.46 -8.85 -7.14
CA ASN A 130 -6.93 -8.06 -6.04
C ASN A 130 -6.67 -8.94 -4.81
N GLY A 131 -7.64 -9.74 -4.38
CA GLY A 131 -7.45 -10.64 -3.24
C GLY A 131 -6.39 -11.71 -3.47
N PHE A 132 -6.31 -12.25 -4.69
CA PHE A 132 -5.26 -13.19 -5.07
C PHE A 132 -3.87 -12.52 -5.08
N PHE A 133 -3.79 -11.25 -5.49
CA PHE A 133 -2.56 -10.46 -5.41
C PHE A 133 -2.07 -10.32 -3.97
N GLY A 134 -2.96 -9.99 -3.04
CA GLY A 134 -2.63 -9.93 -1.61
C GLY A 134 -2.24 -11.29 -1.03
N CYS A 135 -2.97 -12.35 -1.38
CA CYS A 135 -2.68 -13.70 -0.91
C CYS A 135 -1.29 -14.19 -1.29
N ILE A 136 -0.92 -14.04 -2.57
CA ILE A 136 0.40 -14.48 -3.06
C ILE A 136 1.50 -13.60 -2.46
N ALA A 137 1.32 -12.27 -2.36
CA ALA A 137 2.30 -11.39 -1.74
C ALA A 137 2.58 -11.78 -0.28
N ILE A 138 1.53 -11.92 0.53
CA ILE A 138 1.67 -12.31 1.95
C ILE A 138 2.21 -13.74 2.08
N SER A 139 1.80 -14.67 1.22
CA SER A 139 2.36 -16.04 1.20
C SER A 139 3.85 -16.05 0.86
N ARG A 140 4.31 -15.17 -0.03
CA ARG A 140 5.74 -15.01 -0.36
C ARG A 140 6.51 -14.42 0.82
N HIS A 141 5.97 -13.43 1.53
CA HIS A 141 6.56 -12.93 2.77
C HIS A 141 6.62 -14.03 3.85
N ALA A 142 5.54 -14.80 4.02
CA ALA A 142 5.49 -15.91 4.95
C ALA A 142 6.52 -17.00 4.61
N TYR A 143 6.67 -17.36 3.33
CA TYR A 143 7.69 -18.33 2.90
C TYR A 143 9.12 -17.79 3.10
N ARG A 144 9.34 -16.52 2.76
CA ARG A 144 10.64 -15.87 2.88
C ARG A 144 11.09 -15.78 4.33
N TRP A 145 10.27 -15.20 5.18
CA TRP A 145 10.63 -15.01 6.59
C TRP A 145 10.46 -16.28 7.41
N ALA A 146 9.40 -17.05 7.15
CA ALA A 146 9.09 -18.34 7.77
C ALA A 146 8.95 -18.32 9.30
N THR A 147 9.05 -17.15 9.92
CA THR A 147 8.87 -16.92 11.35
C THR A 147 8.61 -15.44 11.61
N ILE A 148 7.91 -15.17 12.71
CA ILE A 148 7.75 -13.84 13.30
C ILE A 148 8.07 -14.00 14.80
N PRO A 149 8.96 -13.19 15.41
CA PRO A 149 9.68 -12.05 14.81
C PRO A 149 10.65 -12.46 13.70
N VAL A 150 11.00 -11.50 12.83
CA VAL A 150 12.05 -11.71 11.84
C VAL A 150 13.39 -11.82 12.55
N VAL A 151 14.10 -12.91 12.30
CA VAL A 151 15.37 -13.25 12.97
C VAL A 151 16.56 -13.14 12.02
N LYS A 152 17.76 -12.98 12.58
CA LYS A 152 19.02 -12.88 11.84
C LYS A 152 19.21 -14.02 10.84
N ALA A 153 18.94 -15.26 11.24
CA ALA A 153 19.03 -16.42 10.35
C ALA A 153 18.18 -16.27 9.07
N ALA A 154 17.00 -15.66 9.14
CA ALA A 154 16.16 -15.41 7.97
C ALA A 154 16.68 -14.24 7.11
N GLN A 155 17.32 -13.24 7.71
CA GLN A 155 17.88 -12.07 7.01
C GLN A 155 19.16 -12.39 6.22
N GLN A 156 19.83 -13.50 6.54
CA GLN A 156 21.02 -13.96 5.82
C GLN A 156 20.69 -14.51 4.42
N ASP A 157 19.47 -14.96 4.21
CA ASP A 157 19.00 -15.39 2.89
C ASP A 157 18.79 -14.15 2.00
N LYS A 158 19.74 -13.86 1.11
CA LYS A 158 19.67 -12.75 0.14
C LYS A 158 19.02 -13.11 -1.19
N LEU A 159 18.97 -14.40 -1.51
CA LEU A 159 18.30 -14.96 -2.68
C LEU A 159 17.34 -16.05 -2.23
N ILE A 160 16.07 -15.94 -2.62
CA ILE A 160 15.01 -16.88 -2.22
C ILE A 160 14.57 -17.68 -3.42
N SER A 161 14.71 -19.01 -3.34
CA SER A 161 14.10 -19.92 -4.30
C SER A 161 12.66 -20.22 -3.88
N PHE A 162 11.71 -19.54 -4.51
CA PHE A 162 10.29 -19.79 -4.33
C PHE A 162 9.87 -21.09 -5.04
N PRO A 163 8.93 -21.86 -4.47
CA PRO A 163 8.29 -22.95 -5.19
C PRO A 163 7.53 -22.41 -6.41
N ALA A 164 7.45 -23.19 -7.48
CA ALA A 164 6.83 -22.78 -8.76
C ALA A 164 5.37 -22.34 -8.56
N GLU A 165 4.68 -22.97 -7.61
CA GLU A 165 3.32 -22.63 -7.19
C GLU A 165 3.20 -21.22 -6.62
N LEU A 166 4.26 -20.61 -6.09
CA LEU A 166 4.24 -19.19 -5.68
C LEU A 166 4.84 -18.26 -6.74
N ASP A 167 5.70 -18.77 -7.62
CA ASP A 167 6.48 -17.94 -8.54
C ASP A 167 5.77 -17.66 -9.88
N ILE A 168 5.13 -18.70 -10.43
CA ILE A 168 4.34 -18.57 -11.66
C ILE A 168 3.16 -17.61 -11.47
N PRO A 169 2.25 -17.79 -10.49
CA PRO A 169 1.17 -16.83 -10.30
C PRO A 169 1.67 -15.42 -10.01
N TRP A 170 2.80 -15.28 -9.30
CA TRP A 170 3.39 -13.97 -9.05
C TRP A 170 3.81 -13.27 -10.34
N THR A 171 4.39 -13.99 -11.30
CA THR A 171 4.75 -13.43 -12.62
C THR A 171 3.52 -12.91 -13.37
N HIS A 172 2.40 -13.63 -13.32
CA HIS A 172 1.13 -13.15 -13.89
C HIS A 172 0.61 -11.89 -13.18
N LEU A 173 0.72 -11.84 -11.85
CA LEU A 173 0.30 -10.69 -11.05
C LEU A 173 1.18 -9.46 -11.34
N GLN A 174 2.50 -9.63 -11.37
CA GLN A 174 3.46 -8.58 -11.76
C GLN A 174 3.12 -7.99 -13.13
N LYS A 175 2.86 -8.85 -14.13
CA LYS A 175 2.44 -8.42 -15.46
C LYS A 175 1.09 -7.68 -15.44
N ARG A 176 0.11 -8.18 -14.69
CA ARG A 176 -1.23 -7.58 -14.62
C ARG A 176 -1.20 -6.18 -14.00
N TYR A 177 -0.51 -6.03 -12.87
CA TYR A 177 -0.44 -4.76 -12.13
C TYR A 177 0.70 -3.85 -12.62
N GLY A 178 1.54 -4.34 -13.51
CA GLY A 178 2.68 -3.62 -14.06
C GLY A 178 3.72 -3.27 -13.00
N VAL A 179 4.01 -4.20 -12.09
CA VAL A 179 4.96 -4.04 -10.98
C VAL A 179 6.09 -5.07 -11.08
N ALA A 180 7.29 -4.71 -10.65
CA ALA A 180 8.46 -5.60 -10.68
C ALA A 180 8.93 -6.09 -9.30
N SER A 181 8.34 -5.59 -8.20
CA SER A 181 8.70 -6.02 -6.84
C SER A 181 8.54 -7.53 -6.65
N ALA A 182 9.51 -8.16 -5.99
CA ALA A 182 9.46 -9.58 -5.66
C ALA A 182 8.60 -9.89 -4.41
N GLY A 183 8.41 -8.90 -3.53
CA GLY A 183 7.67 -9.02 -2.26
C GLY A 183 6.28 -8.40 -2.26
N GLY A 184 5.94 -7.66 -3.32
CA GLY A 184 4.71 -6.87 -3.39
C GLY A 184 4.91 -5.43 -2.97
N ASN A 185 3.82 -4.79 -2.59
CA ASN A 185 3.73 -3.36 -2.29
C ASN A 185 2.54 -3.08 -1.35
N VAL A 186 2.35 -1.82 -1.00
CA VAL A 186 1.20 -1.39 -0.16
C VAL A 186 -0.15 -1.82 -0.74
N THR A 187 -0.31 -1.88 -2.06
CA THR A 187 -1.56 -2.32 -2.69
C THR A 187 -1.82 -3.80 -2.44
N SER A 188 -0.85 -4.69 -2.65
CA SER A 188 -1.03 -6.12 -2.39
C SER A 188 -1.16 -6.43 -0.90
N ASN A 189 -0.24 -5.94 -0.06
CA ASN A 189 -0.11 -6.43 1.31
C ASN A 189 -1.06 -5.73 2.29
N TYR A 190 -1.48 -4.50 1.98
CA TYR A 190 -2.42 -3.76 2.83
C TYR A 190 -3.77 -3.61 2.15
N PHE A 191 -3.89 -2.92 1.01
CA PHE A 191 -5.22 -2.65 0.44
C PHE A 191 -6.00 -3.93 0.12
N CYS A 192 -5.35 -4.92 -0.47
CA CYS A 192 -5.99 -6.18 -0.86
C CYS A 192 -6.08 -7.21 0.29
N ASN A 193 -5.63 -6.86 1.50
CA ASN A 193 -5.63 -7.74 2.67
C ASN A 193 -6.79 -7.46 3.64
N PHE A 194 -7.75 -6.62 3.23
CA PHE A 194 -8.97 -6.37 3.99
C PHE A 194 -10.19 -6.75 3.18
N THR A 195 -11.18 -7.30 3.86
CA THR A 195 -12.55 -7.43 3.35
C THR A 195 -13.24 -6.07 3.32
N THR A 196 -14.39 -5.99 2.66
CA THR A 196 -15.20 -4.77 2.56
C THR A 196 -15.71 -4.26 3.91
N ASP A 197 -15.91 -5.14 4.89
CA ASP A 197 -16.28 -4.78 6.27
C ASP A 197 -15.08 -4.35 7.14
N GLY A 198 -13.86 -4.36 6.58
CA GLY A 198 -12.64 -3.93 7.26
C GLY A 198 -11.95 -5.03 8.08
N THR A 199 -12.31 -6.30 7.89
CA THR A 199 -11.61 -7.42 8.55
C THR A 199 -10.29 -7.73 7.86
N LEU A 200 -9.20 -7.85 8.65
CA LEU A 200 -7.89 -8.29 8.17
C LEU A 200 -7.95 -9.79 7.83
N VAL A 201 -7.59 -10.17 6.61
CA VAL A 201 -7.75 -11.55 6.13
C VAL A 201 -6.53 -12.42 6.40
N TYR A 202 -5.35 -11.94 5.99
CA TYR A 202 -4.09 -12.66 6.13
C TYR A 202 -3.33 -12.10 7.32
N GLU A 203 -3.82 -12.42 8.52
CA GLU A 203 -3.13 -12.13 9.77
C GLU A 203 -1.78 -12.86 9.83
N ILE A 204 -0.79 -12.21 10.43
CA ILE A 204 0.57 -12.73 10.59
C ILE A 204 0.87 -13.08 12.05
N ASN A 205 0.21 -12.44 13.02
CA ASN A 205 0.38 -12.69 14.46
C ASN A 205 -0.74 -13.53 15.06
N HIS A 206 -1.15 -14.58 14.36
CA HIS A 206 -2.24 -15.45 14.82
C HIS A 206 -1.93 -16.07 16.20
N GLY A 207 -2.90 -16.02 17.11
CA GLY A 207 -2.76 -16.55 18.48
C GLY A 207 -1.90 -15.72 19.42
N MET A 208 -1.37 -14.58 18.98
CA MET A 208 -0.59 -13.67 19.83
C MET A 208 -1.49 -12.83 20.75
N SER A 209 -0.86 -12.07 21.65
CA SER A 209 -1.56 -11.18 22.58
C SER A 209 -2.39 -10.12 21.84
N ASP A 210 -3.45 -9.64 22.48
CA ASP A 210 -4.32 -8.61 21.89
C ASP A 210 -3.55 -7.31 21.58
N LEU A 211 -2.52 -7.00 22.37
CA LEU A 211 -1.59 -5.89 22.09
C LEU A 211 -0.95 -6.02 20.70
N ILE A 212 -0.47 -7.23 20.35
CA ILE A 212 0.20 -7.48 19.07
C ILE A 212 -0.81 -7.49 17.92
N LYS A 213 -1.90 -8.25 18.05
CA LYS A 213 -2.92 -8.34 16.98
C LYS A 213 -3.58 -6.99 16.70
N THR A 214 -3.84 -6.20 17.74
CA THR A 214 -4.43 -4.86 17.57
C THR A 214 -3.45 -3.91 16.90
N ALA A 215 -2.15 -4.00 17.21
CA ALA A 215 -1.13 -3.20 16.52
C ALA A 215 -0.97 -3.61 15.05
N GLU A 216 -0.99 -4.90 14.74
CA GLU A 216 -1.01 -5.40 13.36
C GLU A 216 -2.22 -4.85 12.59
N TYR A 217 -3.42 -5.00 13.16
CA TYR A 217 -4.65 -4.49 12.56
C TYR A 217 -4.57 -2.98 12.33
N ASN A 218 -4.23 -2.20 13.35
CA ASN A 218 -4.17 -0.74 13.26
C ASN A 218 -3.15 -0.29 12.22
N PHE A 219 -1.99 -0.96 12.15
CA PHE A 219 -0.99 -0.64 11.14
C PHE A 219 -1.44 -0.98 9.73
N GLY A 220 -2.02 -2.17 9.52
CA GLY A 220 -2.51 -2.54 8.20
C GLY A 220 -3.67 -1.67 7.75
N HIS A 221 -4.58 -1.32 8.67
CA HIS A 221 -5.84 -0.63 8.39
C HIS A 221 -5.66 0.88 8.16
N ILE A 222 -4.61 1.50 8.70
CA ILE A 222 -4.35 2.93 8.52
C ILE A 222 -4.33 3.34 7.04
N PHE A 223 -3.74 2.50 6.19
CA PHE A 223 -3.54 2.76 4.77
C PHE A 223 -4.85 2.75 3.96
N PRO A 224 -5.65 1.67 3.93
CA PRO A 224 -6.93 1.68 3.25
C PRO A 224 -7.90 2.72 3.84
N ALA A 225 -7.85 2.97 5.16
CA ALA A 225 -8.68 4.01 5.77
C ALA A 225 -8.33 5.42 5.28
N MET A 226 -7.04 5.74 5.17
CA MET A 226 -6.57 7.01 4.59
C MET A 226 -7.00 7.16 3.14
N GLU A 227 -6.78 6.14 2.31
CA GLU A 227 -7.12 6.17 0.88
C GLU A 227 -8.63 6.28 0.64
N ARG A 228 -9.45 5.70 1.51
CA ARG A 228 -10.92 5.86 1.44
C ARG A 228 -11.32 7.31 1.66
N LEU A 229 -10.73 7.96 2.65
CA LEU A 229 -10.94 9.39 2.93
C LEU A 229 -10.30 10.31 1.88
N ALA A 230 -9.36 9.80 1.09
CA ALA A 230 -8.72 10.53 0.01
C ALA A 230 -9.58 10.63 -1.26
N LEU A 231 -10.61 9.79 -1.42
CA LEU A 231 -11.39 9.74 -2.66
C LEU A 231 -12.03 11.11 -3.05
N PRO A 232 -12.65 11.87 -2.13
CA PRO A 232 -13.12 13.23 -2.43
C PRO A 232 -12.00 14.21 -2.81
N ILE A 233 -10.79 13.98 -2.30
CA ILE A 233 -9.61 14.79 -2.66
C ILE A 233 -9.25 14.54 -4.13
N TYR A 234 -9.25 13.29 -4.59
CA TYR A 234 -8.98 12.93 -5.99
C TYR A 234 -10.02 13.52 -6.93
N GLU A 235 -11.30 13.44 -6.56
CA GLU A 235 -12.38 14.10 -7.30
C GLU A 235 -12.12 15.61 -7.45
N HIS A 236 -11.80 16.30 -6.36
CA HIS A 236 -11.58 17.74 -6.39
C HIS A 236 -10.29 18.15 -7.10
N ILE A 237 -9.24 17.34 -7.08
CA ILE A 237 -8.03 17.57 -7.88
C ILE A 237 -8.37 17.54 -9.37
N VAL A 238 -9.10 16.51 -9.81
CA VAL A 238 -9.55 16.39 -11.19
C VAL A 238 -10.48 17.56 -11.58
N ALA A 239 -11.48 17.87 -10.74
CA ALA A 239 -12.42 18.95 -11.01
C ALA A 239 -11.75 20.34 -11.02
N ALA A 240 -10.77 20.58 -10.13
CA ALA A 240 -9.97 21.80 -10.14
C ALA A 240 -9.15 21.93 -11.43
N THR A 241 -8.55 20.83 -11.88
CA THR A 241 -7.79 20.75 -13.13
C THR A 241 -8.67 21.12 -14.33
N ILE A 242 -9.83 20.48 -14.46
CA ILE A 242 -10.82 20.77 -15.52
C ILE A 242 -11.24 22.24 -15.51
N ALA A 243 -11.59 22.75 -14.33
CA ALA A 243 -12.03 24.12 -14.15
C ALA A 243 -10.93 25.14 -14.51
N PHE A 244 -9.69 24.87 -14.12
CA PHE A 244 -8.56 25.73 -14.42
C PHE A 244 -8.25 25.75 -15.93
N THR A 245 -8.23 24.58 -16.58
CA THR A 245 -8.06 24.46 -18.04
C THR A 245 -9.15 25.22 -18.81
N SER A 246 -10.36 25.28 -18.26
CA SER A 246 -11.49 26.05 -18.83
C SER A 246 -11.50 27.53 -18.41
N CYS A 247 -10.43 28.03 -17.78
CA CYS A 247 -10.32 29.40 -17.25
C CYS A 247 -11.41 29.78 -16.22
N ASN A 248 -12.07 28.80 -15.58
CA ASN A 248 -13.09 29.01 -14.57
C ASN A 248 -12.46 29.09 -13.17
N ILE A 249 -11.83 30.24 -12.90
CA ILE A 249 -11.11 30.49 -11.65
C ILE A 249 -12.00 30.39 -10.39
N PRO A 250 -13.25 30.91 -10.37
CA PRO A 250 -14.12 30.75 -9.20
C PRO A 250 -14.38 29.28 -8.84
N THR A 251 -14.60 28.44 -9.86
CA THR A 251 -14.81 27.00 -9.65
C THR A 251 -13.53 26.29 -9.21
N THR A 252 -12.39 26.67 -9.79
CA THR A 252 -11.06 26.18 -9.35
C THR A 252 -10.84 26.45 -7.87
N LEU A 253 -11.05 27.69 -7.42
CA LEU A 253 -10.88 28.08 -6.01
C LEU A 253 -11.81 27.30 -5.07
N ARG A 254 -13.05 27.04 -5.50
CA ARG A 254 -13.99 26.21 -4.73
C ARG A 254 -13.43 24.81 -4.50
N HIS A 255 -12.90 24.16 -5.53
CA HIS A 255 -12.31 22.83 -5.40
C HIS A 255 -11.01 22.82 -4.58
N LEU A 256 -10.14 23.82 -4.72
CA LEU A 256 -8.93 23.94 -3.89
C LEU A 256 -9.25 24.10 -2.39
N ARG A 257 -10.29 24.88 -2.06
CA ARG A 257 -10.77 25.02 -0.67
C ARG A 257 -11.36 23.71 -0.14
N ALA A 258 -12.06 22.96 -0.99
CA ALA A 258 -12.58 21.65 -0.62
C ALA A 258 -11.44 20.64 -0.39
N ILE A 259 -10.39 20.63 -1.22
CA ILE A 259 -9.18 19.83 -0.96
C ILE A 259 -8.58 20.14 0.41
N ASN A 260 -8.37 21.43 0.73
CA ASN A 260 -7.87 21.85 2.04
C ASN A 260 -8.77 21.37 3.21
N THR A 261 -10.08 21.27 2.97
CA THR A 261 -11.07 20.82 3.96
C THR A 261 -11.05 19.31 4.13
N HIS A 262 -10.86 18.54 3.05
CA HIS A 262 -10.84 17.08 3.10
C HIS A 262 -9.50 16.53 3.56
N LEU A 263 -8.38 17.20 3.26
CA LEU A 263 -7.03 16.71 3.57
C LEU A 263 -6.77 16.48 5.06
N ARG A 264 -7.43 17.24 5.95
CA ARG A 264 -7.32 17.05 7.41
C ARG A 264 -7.77 15.67 7.88
N PHE A 265 -8.69 15.01 7.16
CA PHE A 265 -9.28 13.74 7.60
C PHE A 265 -8.33 12.55 7.47
N PRO A 266 -7.73 12.24 6.30
CA PRO A 266 -6.74 11.17 6.21
C PRO A 266 -5.51 11.44 7.09
N LEU A 267 -5.08 12.71 7.20
CA LEU A 267 -4.00 13.08 8.12
C LEU A 267 -4.36 12.81 9.59
N LYS A 268 -5.59 13.12 10.01
CA LYS A 268 -6.05 12.83 11.38
C LYS A 268 -6.08 11.32 11.65
N ILE A 269 -6.58 10.50 10.73
CA ILE A 269 -6.54 9.03 10.86
C ILE A 269 -5.10 8.56 11.07
N TYR A 270 -4.17 9.09 10.29
CA TYR A 270 -2.77 8.74 10.41
C TYR A 270 -2.22 9.01 11.82
N TYR A 271 -2.44 10.22 12.35
CA TYR A 271 -1.97 10.61 13.69
C TYR A 271 -2.69 9.89 14.82
N ASP A 272 -4.00 9.77 14.75
CA ASP A 272 -4.78 9.10 15.79
C ASP A 272 -4.39 7.63 15.89
N THR A 273 -3.86 7.03 14.82
CA THR A 273 -3.52 5.61 14.75
C THR A 273 -2.08 5.34 15.18
N LEU A 274 -1.12 6.19 14.79
CA LEU A 274 0.29 6.07 15.18
C LEU A 274 0.55 6.61 16.60
N THR A 275 -0.11 6.00 17.57
CA THR A 275 0.07 6.27 19.00
C THR A 275 0.49 4.99 19.72
N ASP A 276 1.26 5.11 20.80
CA ASP A 276 1.70 3.94 21.59
C ASP A 276 0.54 3.07 22.11
N THR A 277 -0.66 3.66 22.27
CA THR A 277 -1.86 2.95 22.74
C THR A 277 -2.46 2.04 21.67
N LYS A 278 -2.29 2.37 20.39
CA LYS A 278 -2.79 1.56 19.25
C LYS A 278 -1.71 0.72 18.60
N ILE A 279 -0.51 1.25 18.54
CA ILE A 279 0.66 0.67 17.92
C ILE A 279 1.85 0.91 18.86
N SER A 280 2.02 0.02 19.82
CA SER A 280 3.10 0.15 20.80
C SER A 280 4.47 0.00 20.15
N ARG A 281 5.38 0.95 20.42
CA ARG A 281 6.77 0.89 19.99
C ARG A 281 7.50 -0.38 20.42
N SER A 282 7.13 -0.98 21.56
CA SER A 282 7.79 -2.18 22.09
C SER A 282 7.59 -3.42 21.22
N ILE A 283 6.54 -3.45 20.39
CA ILE A 283 6.19 -4.60 19.54
C ILE A 283 6.24 -4.26 18.05
N TRP A 284 6.22 -2.97 17.70
CA TRP A 284 6.11 -2.49 16.33
C TRP A 284 7.14 -3.11 15.39
N MET A 285 8.44 -2.90 15.66
CA MET A 285 9.50 -3.42 14.79
C MET A 285 9.47 -4.94 14.71
N THR A 286 9.23 -5.57 15.86
CA THR A 286 9.41 -7.00 16.09
C THR A 286 8.31 -7.84 15.49
N TYR A 287 7.04 -7.43 15.64
CA TYR A 287 5.86 -8.22 15.28
C TYR A 287 5.03 -7.61 14.15
N VAL A 288 5.23 -6.33 13.81
CA VAL A 288 4.36 -5.61 12.86
C VAL A 288 5.14 -5.20 11.61
N GLN A 289 6.11 -4.30 11.74
CA GLN A 289 6.86 -3.77 10.59
C GLN A 289 7.87 -4.78 10.03
N GLY A 290 8.58 -5.53 10.87
CA GLY A 290 9.69 -6.38 10.44
C GLY A 290 9.33 -7.38 9.34
N PHE A 291 8.13 -7.97 9.44
CA PHE A 291 7.61 -8.89 8.42
C PHE A 291 7.41 -8.24 7.05
N GLN A 292 7.16 -6.93 7.01
CA GLN A 292 6.90 -6.17 5.77
C GLN A 292 8.20 -5.71 5.10
N GLY A 293 9.35 -5.96 5.73
CA GLY A 293 10.67 -5.76 5.13
C GLY A 293 10.93 -6.65 3.92
N TRP A 294 11.58 -6.07 2.90
CA TRP A 294 12.03 -6.61 1.59
C TRP A 294 13.35 -7.37 1.59
N GLY A 295 14.48 -6.71 1.79
CA GLY A 295 15.79 -7.30 2.12
C GLY A 295 16.37 -8.44 1.26
N THR A 296 15.74 -8.84 0.14
CA THR A 296 16.21 -9.83 -0.83
C THR A 296 16.15 -9.28 -2.23
N GLY A 297 16.97 -9.87 -3.10
CA GLY A 297 17.21 -9.36 -4.43
C GLY A 297 17.26 -10.44 -5.49
N HIS A 298 17.81 -10.04 -6.63
CA HIS A 298 18.16 -10.92 -7.73
C HIS A 298 19.55 -10.55 -8.26
N LEU A 299 20.14 -11.46 -9.02
CA LEU A 299 21.37 -11.19 -9.74
C LEU A 299 21.03 -10.74 -11.16
N THR A 300 21.68 -9.68 -11.64
CA THR A 300 21.62 -9.27 -13.05
C THR A 300 22.37 -10.27 -13.93
N ALA A 301 22.23 -10.14 -15.26
CA ALA A 301 22.99 -10.94 -16.22
C ALA A 301 24.52 -10.78 -16.04
N ASP A 302 24.96 -9.62 -15.54
CA ASP A 302 26.37 -9.29 -15.28
C ASP A 302 26.83 -9.71 -13.87
N GLY A 303 25.94 -10.34 -13.07
CA GLY A 303 26.23 -10.83 -11.73
C GLY A 303 26.11 -9.78 -10.62
N GLU A 304 25.58 -8.59 -10.90
CA GLU A 304 25.31 -7.57 -9.88
C GLU A 304 24.09 -7.95 -9.04
N TYR A 305 24.21 -7.82 -7.70
CA TYR A 305 23.08 -8.05 -6.80
C TYR A 305 22.25 -6.79 -6.64
N ILE A 306 20.98 -6.88 -7.01
CA ILE A 306 20.00 -5.81 -6.86
C ILE A 306 18.99 -6.21 -5.79
N GLU A 307 19.00 -5.49 -4.67
CA GLU A 307 18.04 -5.69 -3.57
C GLU A 307 16.72 -4.95 -3.84
N TYR A 308 15.62 -5.57 -3.43
CA TYR A 308 14.31 -4.92 -3.36
C TYR A 308 14.05 -4.42 -1.93
N ASP A 309 13.65 -3.16 -1.82
CA ASP A 309 13.10 -2.56 -0.61
C ASP A 309 11.81 -3.26 -0.15
N GLY A 310 11.52 -3.10 1.14
CA GLY A 310 10.25 -3.49 1.73
C GLY A 310 9.11 -2.52 1.45
N LEU A 311 8.02 -2.71 2.18
CA LEU A 311 6.87 -1.82 2.10
C LEU A 311 7.14 -0.53 2.88
N SER A 312 6.70 0.59 2.31
CA SER A 312 6.85 1.92 2.91
C SER A 312 5.65 2.79 2.57
N GLY A 313 5.36 3.77 3.45
CA GLY A 313 4.31 4.77 3.22
C GLY A 313 4.55 5.64 1.98
N ASN A 314 5.79 5.66 1.48
CA ASN A 314 6.14 6.30 0.21
C ASN A 314 5.51 5.60 -1.03
N GLN A 315 4.85 4.47 -0.84
CA GLN A 315 4.09 3.75 -1.87
C GLN A 315 2.59 4.14 -1.89
N LEU A 316 2.14 5.04 -1.01
CA LEU A 316 0.74 5.48 -0.94
C LEU A 316 0.40 6.47 -2.06
N LEU A 317 -0.81 6.34 -2.61
CA LEU A 317 -1.27 7.17 -3.72
C LEU A 317 -1.53 8.61 -3.27
N LEU A 318 -2.16 8.82 -2.12
CA LEU A 318 -2.54 10.16 -1.64
C LEU A 318 -1.34 11.12 -1.60
N PRO A 319 -0.21 10.80 -0.92
CA PRO A 319 0.97 11.66 -0.95
C PRO A 319 1.50 11.93 -2.36
N MET A 320 1.59 10.90 -3.21
CA MET A 320 2.09 11.05 -4.59
C MET A 320 1.21 11.98 -5.43
N ILE A 321 -0.11 11.87 -5.31
CA ILE A 321 -1.07 12.70 -6.04
C ILE A 321 -1.04 14.14 -5.56
N ILE A 322 -0.93 14.36 -4.25
CA ILE A 322 -0.81 15.71 -3.70
C ILE A 322 0.48 16.36 -4.19
N ASP A 323 1.62 15.65 -4.11
CA ASP A 323 2.91 16.15 -4.58
C ASP A 323 2.89 16.45 -6.08
N ALA A 324 2.33 15.56 -6.90
CA ALA A 324 2.11 15.79 -8.33
C ALA A 324 1.28 17.05 -8.58
N PHE A 325 0.14 17.20 -7.88
CA PHE A 325 -0.78 18.31 -8.06
C PHE A 325 -0.18 19.67 -7.70
N ILE A 326 0.64 19.73 -6.64
CA ILE A 326 1.28 20.97 -6.17
C ILE A 326 2.66 21.23 -6.80
N GLY A 327 3.05 20.41 -7.78
CA GLY A 327 4.29 20.57 -8.56
C GLY A 327 5.57 20.18 -7.80
N ILE A 328 5.48 19.32 -6.78
CA ILE A 328 6.64 18.78 -6.08
C ILE A 328 7.19 17.56 -6.87
N PRO A 329 8.50 17.48 -7.13
CA PRO A 329 9.11 16.33 -7.81
C PRO A 329 8.81 14.99 -7.13
N LEU A 330 8.77 13.91 -7.90
CA LEU A 330 8.66 12.56 -7.33
C LEU A 330 9.90 12.26 -6.48
N TYR A 331 9.69 11.69 -5.30
CA TYR A 331 10.76 11.22 -4.41
C TYR A 331 11.19 9.78 -4.73
N LEU A 332 10.39 9.02 -5.47
CA LEU A 332 10.77 7.70 -5.98
C LEU A 332 11.48 7.85 -7.33
N THR A 333 12.55 7.07 -7.51
CA THR A 333 13.18 6.90 -8.81
C THR A 333 12.21 6.24 -9.79
N GLU A 334 12.43 6.42 -11.10
CA GLU A 334 11.61 5.76 -12.13
C GLU A 334 11.60 4.23 -11.96
N GLU A 335 12.74 3.67 -11.56
CA GLU A 335 12.85 2.25 -11.27
C GLU A 335 11.97 1.84 -10.08
N ASN A 336 12.02 2.59 -8.96
CA ASN A 336 11.19 2.28 -7.79
C ASN A 336 9.69 2.51 -8.07
N MET A 337 9.35 3.48 -8.90
CA MET A 337 7.98 3.63 -9.42
C MET A 337 7.53 2.34 -10.14
N LYS A 338 8.36 1.79 -11.04
CA LYS A 338 8.08 0.54 -11.75
C LYS A 338 8.06 -0.68 -10.83
N ARG A 339 8.90 -0.71 -9.80
CA ARG A 339 8.96 -1.82 -8.84
C ARG A 339 7.72 -1.88 -7.96
N TYR A 340 7.28 -0.75 -7.40
CA TYR A 340 6.33 -0.76 -6.28
C TYR A 340 4.95 -0.20 -6.59
N ILE A 341 4.81 0.74 -7.53
CA ILE A 341 3.54 1.45 -7.73
C ILE A 341 2.77 0.81 -8.90
N PRO A 342 1.55 0.29 -8.73
CA PRO A 342 0.77 -0.26 -9.83
C PRO A 342 0.59 0.69 -11.01
N VAL A 343 0.55 0.16 -12.24
CA VAL A 343 0.57 0.97 -13.47
C VAL A 343 -0.56 2.00 -13.54
N GLN A 344 -1.78 1.65 -13.13
CA GLN A 344 -2.89 2.60 -13.14
C GLN A 344 -2.72 3.73 -12.11
N GLN A 345 -2.03 3.47 -10.99
CA GLN A 345 -1.68 4.51 -10.03
C GLN A 345 -0.64 5.46 -10.62
N ARG A 346 0.39 4.93 -11.29
CA ARG A 346 1.40 5.74 -11.99
C ARG A 346 0.79 6.61 -13.07
N GLU A 347 -0.05 6.04 -13.94
CA GLU A 347 -0.71 6.79 -15.01
C GLU A 347 -1.58 7.93 -14.48
N PHE A 348 -2.26 7.74 -13.34
CA PHE A 348 -3.02 8.81 -12.71
C PHE A 348 -2.11 9.89 -12.12
N VAL A 349 -1.03 9.51 -11.42
CA VAL A 349 -0.02 10.44 -10.88
C VAL A 349 0.63 11.27 -12.00
N ASP A 350 1.02 10.61 -13.09
CA ASP A 350 1.66 11.26 -14.24
C ASP A 350 0.71 12.26 -14.90
N SER A 351 -0.56 11.90 -15.10
CA SER A 351 -1.56 12.83 -15.64
C SER A 351 -1.83 14.02 -14.71
N VAL A 352 -1.92 13.81 -13.39
CA VAL A 352 -2.08 14.92 -12.44
C VAL A 352 -0.86 15.85 -12.47
N ARG A 353 0.34 15.30 -12.62
CA ARG A 353 1.59 16.05 -12.69
C ARG A 353 1.67 16.90 -13.97
N GLU A 354 1.35 16.30 -15.11
CA GLU A 354 1.33 16.99 -16.41
C GLU A 354 0.39 18.19 -16.41
N HIS A 355 -0.73 18.06 -15.71
CA HIS A 355 -1.76 19.11 -15.61
C HIS A 355 -1.70 19.94 -14.33
N SER A 356 -0.59 19.85 -13.58
CA SER A 356 -0.37 20.73 -12.43
C SER A 356 -0.29 22.18 -12.91
N PHE A 357 -1.16 23.02 -12.37
CA PHE A 357 -1.29 24.41 -12.80
C PHE A 357 -0.70 25.44 -11.83
N ARG A 358 0.04 25.00 -10.80
CA ARG A 358 0.54 25.90 -9.75
C ARG A 358 1.46 26.98 -10.30
N GLU A 359 2.42 26.61 -11.12
CA GLU A 359 3.37 27.57 -11.71
C GLU A 359 2.67 28.51 -12.69
N VAL A 360 1.77 27.98 -13.52
CA VAL A 360 0.92 28.78 -14.42
C VAL A 360 0.08 29.80 -13.66
N ALA A 361 -0.49 29.42 -12.51
CA ALA A 361 -1.26 30.33 -11.66
C ALA A 361 -0.39 31.46 -11.10
N ARG A 362 0.84 31.15 -10.68
CA ARG A 362 1.82 32.16 -10.21
C ARG A 362 2.20 33.12 -11.33
N GLU A 363 2.55 32.62 -12.51
CA GLU A 363 2.92 33.44 -13.68
C GLU A 363 1.79 34.36 -14.13
N ARG A 364 0.53 33.90 -14.03
CA ARG A 364 -0.67 34.70 -14.34
C ARG A 364 -1.10 35.66 -13.22
N GLY A 365 -0.37 35.72 -12.11
CA GLY A 365 -0.70 36.57 -10.96
C GLY A 365 -2.00 36.17 -10.24
N LEU A 366 -2.41 34.90 -10.34
CA LEU A 366 -3.61 34.37 -9.68
C LEU A 366 -3.32 34.02 -8.21
N MET A 367 -3.03 35.04 -7.41
CA MET A 367 -2.53 34.91 -6.03
C MET A 367 -3.46 34.11 -5.11
N ASP A 368 -4.78 34.16 -5.32
CA ASP A 368 -5.73 33.37 -4.54
C ASP A 368 -5.59 31.87 -4.80
N VAL A 369 -5.35 31.47 -6.06
CA VAL A 369 -5.15 30.07 -6.47
C VAL A 369 -3.85 29.56 -5.86
N GLU A 370 -2.77 30.32 -6.01
CA GLU A 370 -1.48 30.01 -5.38
C GLU A 370 -1.60 29.92 -3.85
N GLY A 371 -2.35 30.84 -3.23
CA GLY A 371 -2.55 30.87 -1.78
C GLY A 371 -3.30 29.65 -1.24
N GLU A 372 -4.29 29.11 -1.98
CA GLU A 372 -4.95 27.86 -1.61
C GLU A 372 -4.02 26.63 -1.82
N MET A 373 -3.24 26.59 -2.90
CA MET A 373 -2.26 25.52 -3.14
C MET A 373 -1.14 25.53 -2.08
N LEU A 374 -0.68 26.71 -1.66
CA LEU A 374 0.30 26.83 -0.58
C LEU A 374 -0.25 26.34 0.77
N ARG A 375 -1.56 26.49 1.00
CA ARG A 375 -2.21 25.91 2.18
C ARG A 375 -2.20 24.38 2.16
N ILE A 376 -2.41 23.76 0.99
CA ILE A 376 -2.27 22.30 0.81
C ILE A 376 -0.85 21.87 1.17
N VAL A 377 0.17 22.56 0.63
CA VAL A 377 1.59 22.31 0.94
C VAL A 377 1.85 22.40 2.45
N LYS A 378 1.32 23.43 3.12
CA LYS A 378 1.51 23.62 4.57
C LYS A 378 0.89 22.49 5.39
N GLN A 379 -0.31 22.00 5.03
CA GLN A 379 -0.95 20.87 5.71
C GLN A 379 -0.14 19.58 5.57
N MET A 380 0.41 19.32 4.37
CA MET A 380 1.29 18.17 4.15
C MET A 380 2.61 18.29 4.92
N ARG A 381 3.25 19.47 4.97
CA ARG A 381 4.51 19.68 5.70
C ARG A 381 4.37 19.62 7.21
N ALA A 382 3.32 20.24 7.75
CA ALA A 382 2.97 20.07 9.16
C ALA A 382 2.88 18.57 9.48
N SER A 383 2.34 17.80 8.53
CA SER A 383 2.29 16.36 8.66
C SER A 383 3.66 15.67 8.54
N SER A 384 4.52 16.03 7.58
CA SER A 384 5.86 15.41 7.47
C SER A 384 6.78 15.73 8.67
N SER A 385 6.54 16.83 9.38
CA SER A 385 7.38 17.29 10.50
C SER A 385 7.10 16.61 11.85
N LEU A 386 5.92 16.03 12.06
CA LEU A 386 5.56 15.33 13.31
C LEU A 386 6.21 13.94 13.47
N PRO A 387 6.32 13.10 12.41
CA PRO A 387 7.08 11.85 12.46
C PRO A 387 8.57 12.09 12.77
N LEU A 388 9.17 13.17 12.25
CA LEU A 388 10.56 13.54 12.52
C LEU A 388 10.82 13.94 13.99
N GLN A 389 9.82 14.47 14.71
CA GLN A 389 9.94 14.73 16.15
C GLN A 389 9.81 13.46 17.00
N HIS A 390 9.05 12.46 16.54
CA HIS A 390 9.00 11.15 17.20
C HIS A 390 10.22 10.27 16.89
N GLY A 391 10.86 10.45 15.72
CA GLY A 391 12.11 9.77 15.35
C GLY A 391 13.37 10.27 16.07
N ARG A 392 13.43 11.54 16.50
CA ARG A 392 14.61 12.11 17.22
C ARG A 392 14.76 11.66 18.67
N LEU A 393 13.83 10.87 19.21
CA LEU A 393 13.98 10.20 20.51
C LEU A 393 14.51 8.76 20.36
N CYS A 394 14.76 8.30 19.13
CA CYS A 394 15.47 7.07 18.85
C CYS A 394 16.97 7.34 18.92
N GLY A 395 17.63 6.75 19.92
CA GLY A 395 19.09 6.79 20.06
C GLY A 395 19.79 6.27 18.81
N ASP A 396 21.00 6.77 18.60
CA ASP A 396 21.88 6.54 17.46
C ASP A 396 21.84 5.09 16.95
N GLY A 397 21.31 4.88 15.73
CA GLY A 397 21.45 3.61 15.01
C GLY A 397 20.29 3.14 14.13
N ALA A 398 19.16 3.85 14.05
CA ALA A 398 18.09 3.50 13.11
C ALA A 398 17.57 4.75 12.41
N ASP A 399 17.89 4.89 11.13
CA ASP A 399 17.35 5.93 10.25
C ASP A 399 15.83 5.75 10.11
N VAL A 400 15.08 6.50 10.93
CA VAL A 400 13.64 6.73 10.73
C VAL A 400 13.49 7.82 9.67
N GLU A 401 13.85 7.49 8.44
CA GLU A 401 13.36 8.21 7.26
C GLU A 401 12.12 7.48 6.72
N CYS A 402 11.23 8.23 6.08
CA CYS A 402 10.11 7.74 5.28
C CYS A 402 8.87 7.19 6.03
N LEU A 403 7.96 8.11 6.37
CA LEU A 403 6.52 7.86 6.16
C LEU A 403 5.81 8.97 5.38
N ILE A 404 6.39 10.17 5.30
CA ILE A 404 5.95 11.24 4.40
C ILE A 404 7.22 11.88 3.84
N GLY A 405 7.53 11.59 2.58
CA GLY A 405 8.79 11.97 1.94
C GLY A 405 9.12 13.45 2.09
N VAL A 406 10.28 13.75 2.68
CA VAL A 406 11.02 14.98 2.46
C VAL A 406 12.49 14.56 2.37
N SER A 407 13.06 14.63 1.17
CA SER A 407 14.49 14.45 0.93
C SER A 407 15.26 15.57 1.64
N GLY A 408 16.15 15.21 2.55
CA GLY A 408 17.19 16.11 3.06
C GLY A 408 18.44 16.00 2.18
N ASP A 409 18.89 17.12 1.62
CA ASP A 409 20.18 17.24 0.93
C ASP A 409 21.33 16.83 1.86
N ALA A 410 21.93 15.67 1.60
CA ALA A 410 23.26 15.34 2.13
C ALA A 410 24.31 16.05 1.25
N SER A 411 24.58 17.31 1.56
CA SER A 411 25.78 17.98 1.06
C SER A 411 27.01 17.42 1.76
N VAL A 412 27.92 16.89 0.94
CA VAL A 412 29.30 16.53 1.25
C VAL A 412 30.03 17.72 1.88
N GLN A 413 30.70 17.52 3.02
CA GLN A 413 31.93 18.22 3.36
C GLN A 413 32.62 17.63 4.60
N GLY A 414 33.92 17.32 4.44
CA GLY A 414 34.92 17.32 5.51
C GLY A 414 35.36 15.96 6.03
#